data_AF-A0A528DSW7-F1
#
_entry.id   AF-A0A528DSW7-F1
#
_cell.length_a   1.000
_cell.length_b   1.000
_cell.length_c   1.000
_cell.angle_alpha   90.00
_cell.angle_beta   90.00
_cell.angle_gamma   90.00
#
_symmetry.space_group_name_H-M   'P 1'
#
loop_
_entity.id
_entity.type
_entity.pdbx_description
1 polymer ?
#
loop_
_entity_poly.entity_id
_entity_poly.type
_entity_poly.pdbx_seq_one_letter_code
_entity_poly.pdbx_strand_id
1 'polypeptide(L)'
;EHQLDESCYDLLASEARLTSLFAIAKGDLPTEHWFHLGRPIVEIGFKGALMSWSGSMFEYLMPPLVMKEAQGSILNQTSKLIIKRQIQYGRSKNVPWGISEAAYNARDRELTYQYTNFGVPGLGLKRGLGQNTVIAPYATVLAAQFTPRESVQNLARLRRLGALGRHGFYDAVDFTPQRVPEGTDHVVVLNYMAHHSGMSIAAVADAIFEGRLRDRFHSDPVIESAELLLQERAPRDIPTATVRTEADERSKDETEVESPDTRIILDPLKALRSTSVMSNGRYSVMVTATGSGYSRWGELAVTRWQPDPTEDRLGSYIFLRDAGTGDWWSATAEPKRATHEEVQTLFSDDKASFIKSVGSLRSEVECIVISEGNGEGRRVTLYNDGPVDRHIEVTSFAELVLGSDASDNAHPAFSKMFVETEIAANNGAIFATRRKRETDEPDVTMVHFVTDPSGSTRDAEAETDRRAFIGRGRTITEA
;
A
#
# COMPACT_ATOMS: atom_id res chain seq x y z
N GLU A 1 -8.41 43.43 11.44
CA GLU A 1 -9.06 42.99 10.17
C GLU A 1 -8.14 43.00 8.94
N HIS A 2 -7.02 43.75 8.93
CA HIS A 2 -5.96 43.63 7.91
C HIS A 2 -4.60 43.24 8.52
N GLN A 3 -4.63 42.31 9.47
CA GLN A 3 -3.44 41.76 10.10
C GLN A 3 -3.38 40.28 9.71
N LEU A 4 -2.20 39.78 9.34
CA LEU A 4 -2.02 38.34 9.13
C LEU A 4 -2.42 37.61 10.42
N ASP A 5 -3.23 36.56 10.29
CA ASP A 5 -3.58 35.69 11.41
C ASP A 5 -2.29 35.10 12.00
N GLU A 6 -2.19 35.00 13.33
CA GLU A 6 -1.03 34.40 14.01
C GLU A 6 -1.00 32.87 13.84
N SER A 7 -2.07 32.28 13.30
CA SER A 7 -2.20 30.84 13.07
C SER A 7 -1.28 30.36 11.94
N CYS A 8 -0.20 29.64 12.29
CA CYS A 8 0.75 29.07 11.35
C CYS A 8 0.41 27.60 11.01
N TYR A 9 0.04 27.33 9.76
CA TYR A 9 -0.04 25.97 9.22
C TYR A 9 1.32 25.53 8.68
N ASP A 10 2.23 25.23 9.60
CA ASP A 10 3.63 24.96 9.32
C ASP A 10 3.98 23.48 9.38
N LEU A 11 3.03 22.56 9.58
CA LEU A 11 3.31 21.12 9.72
C LEU A 11 2.94 20.33 8.46
N LEU A 12 3.73 19.28 8.17
CA LEU A 12 3.43 18.33 7.09
C LEU A 12 2.22 17.43 7.43
N ALA A 13 2.02 17.12 8.72
CA ALA A 13 0.83 16.44 9.22
C ALA A 13 -0.29 17.45 9.51
N SER A 14 -0.81 18.06 8.45
CA SER A 14 -1.96 18.97 8.50
C SER A 14 -2.74 18.89 7.18
N GLU A 15 -4.00 19.24 7.26
CA GLU A 15 -4.89 19.47 6.13
C GLU A 15 -4.34 20.49 5.12
N ALA A 16 -3.56 21.48 5.61
CA ALA A 16 -2.98 22.54 4.80
C ALA A 16 -1.88 22.05 3.83
N ARG A 17 -1.40 20.80 4.00
CA ARG A 17 -0.47 20.20 3.05
C ARG A 17 -1.08 20.07 1.66
N LEU A 18 -2.39 19.85 1.55
CA LEU A 18 -3.07 19.82 0.26
C LEU A 18 -2.97 21.17 -0.44
N THR A 19 -3.23 22.25 0.29
CA THR A 19 -3.08 23.62 -0.23
C THR A 19 -1.64 23.89 -0.65
N SER A 20 -0.68 23.44 0.16
CA SER A 20 0.75 23.57 -0.15
C SER A 20 1.14 22.83 -1.44
N LEU A 21 0.70 21.58 -1.61
CA LEU A 21 0.93 20.80 -2.83
C LEU A 21 0.31 21.51 -4.03
N PHE A 22 -0.95 21.92 -3.92
CA PHE A 22 -1.69 22.58 -5.01
C PHE A 22 -1.03 23.91 -5.42
N ALA A 23 -0.61 24.72 -4.45
CA ALA A 23 0.05 26.00 -4.72
C ALA A 23 1.42 25.82 -5.38
N ILE A 24 2.18 24.79 -4.99
CA ILE A 24 3.45 24.45 -5.66
C ILE A 24 3.20 23.96 -7.07
N ALA A 25 2.27 23.02 -7.25
CA ALA A 25 1.88 22.47 -8.54
C ALA A 25 1.46 23.57 -9.52
N LYS A 26 0.66 24.53 -9.05
CA LYS A 26 0.21 25.69 -9.84
C LYS A 26 1.31 26.72 -10.12
N GLY A 27 2.43 26.68 -9.37
CA GLY A 27 3.53 27.65 -9.46
C GLY A 27 3.32 28.93 -8.65
N ASP A 28 2.33 28.97 -7.75
CA ASP A 28 2.10 30.08 -6.82
C ASP A 28 3.13 30.09 -5.68
N LEU A 29 3.68 28.92 -5.32
CA LEU A 29 4.72 28.75 -4.31
C LEU A 29 5.92 27.98 -4.85
N PRO A 30 7.14 28.27 -4.37
CA PRO A 30 8.33 27.53 -4.76
C PRO A 30 8.38 26.16 -4.06
N THR A 31 9.02 25.17 -4.67
CA THR A 31 9.08 23.78 -4.19
C THR A 31 9.67 23.65 -2.78
N GLU A 32 10.59 24.55 -2.41
CA GLU A 32 11.20 24.65 -1.08
C GLU A 32 10.17 24.79 0.04
N HIS A 33 9.00 25.38 -0.24
CA HIS A 33 7.89 25.49 0.71
C HIS A 33 7.50 24.13 1.30
N TRP A 34 7.47 23.07 0.49
CA TRP A 34 7.15 21.71 0.95
C TRP A 34 8.15 21.18 1.98
N PHE A 35 9.41 21.54 1.83
CA PHE A 35 10.49 21.12 2.73
C PHE A 35 10.56 21.98 3.99
N HIS A 36 9.96 23.17 3.99
CA HIS A 36 9.79 23.99 5.18
C HIS A 36 8.66 23.53 6.11
N LEU A 37 7.76 22.66 5.64
CA LEU A 37 6.75 22.04 6.50
C LEU A 37 7.42 21.17 7.57
N GLY A 38 7.16 21.47 8.84
CA GLY A 38 7.66 20.77 10.00
C GLY A 38 7.27 19.30 10.00
N ARG A 39 8.23 18.46 10.39
CA ARG A 39 8.09 16.99 10.50
C ARG A 39 8.35 16.52 11.93
N PRO A 40 7.66 17.04 12.95
CA PRO A 40 7.82 16.52 14.29
C PRO A 40 7.32 15.07 14.33
N ILE A 41 8.13 14.14 14.85
CA ILE A 41 7.82 12.71 14.86
C ILE A 41 7.58 12.25 16.29
N VAL A 42 6.55 11.43 16.47
CA VAL A 42 6.29 10.67 17.70
C VAL A 42 6.43 9.18 17.43
N GLU A 43 6.92 8.47 18.44
CA GLU A 43 7.03 7.02 18.43
C GLU A 43 5.67 6.38 18.76
N ILE A 44 5.20 5.49 17.89
CA ILE A 44 4.00 4.66 18.10
C ILE A 44 4.39 3.20 17.90
N GLY A 45 4.66 2.50 19.00
CA GLY A 45 5.32 1.19 18.93
C GLY A 45 6.75 1.35 18.44
N PHE A 46 7.17 0.60 17.42
CA PHE A 46 8.52 0.70 16.82
C PHE A 46 8.59 1.59 15.58
N LYS A 47 7.52 2.35 15.25
CA LYS A 47 7.42 3.17 14.04
C LYS A 47 7.14 4.62 14.37
N GLY A 48 7.72 5.53 13.58
CA GLY A 48 7.51 6.97 13.71
C GLY A 48 6.26 7.43 12.96
N ALA A 49 5.44 8.26 13.61
CA ALA A 49 4.32 8.96 12.99
C ALA A 49 4.54 10.47 13.09
N LEU A 50 4.16 11.22 12.06
CA LEU A 50 4.18 12.67 12.14
C LEU A 50 3.12 13.17 13.15
N MET A 51 3.47 14.19 13.92
CA MET A 51 2.54 14.88 14.80
C MET A 51 1.89 16.05 14.10
N SER A 52 0.62 16.28 14.41
CA SER A 52 -0.17 17.41 13.96
C SER A 52 -0.30 18.44 15.07
N TRP A 53 -0.99 19.55 14.82
CA TRP A 53 -1.18 20.57 15.85
C TRP A 53 -2.14 20.07 16.93
N SER A 54 -3.29 19.52 16.53
CA SER A 54 -4.32 19.11 17.48
C SER A 54 -4.41 17.61 17.70
N GLY A 55 -3.76 16.78 16.89
CA GLY A 55 -3.90 15.32 16.97
C GLY A 55 -5.25 14.84 16.44
N SER A 56 -5.92 15.68 15.64
CA SER A 56 -7.25 15.44 15.09
C SER A 56 -7.16 14.56 13.84
N MET A 57 -8.05 13.60 13.66
CA MET A 57 -7.97 12.67 12.53
C MET A 57 -8.08 13.36 11.16
N PHE A 58 -8.81 14.47 11.04
CA PHE A 58 -8.93 15.17 9.76
C PHE A 58 -7.60 15.71 9.25
N GLU A 59 -6.71 16.17 10.14
CA GLU A 59 -5.40 16.76 9.80
C GLU A 59 -4.58 15.75 8.99
N TYR A 60 -4.77 14.46 9.28
CA TYR A 60 -4.09 13.36 8.62
C TYR A 60 -4.87 12.80 7.44
N LEU A 61 -6.19 12.65 7.57
CA LEU A 61 -7.00 11.80 6.70
C LEU A 61 -7.88 12.56 5.69
N MET A 62 -7.99 13.88 5.81
CA MET A 62 -8.63 14.71 4.78
C MET A 62 -7.78 14.79 3.50
N PRO A 63 -6.46 15.10 3.55
CA PRO A 63 -5.68 15.21 2.32
C PRO A 63 -5.69 13.95 1.43
N PRO A 64 -5.63 12.71 1.97
CA PRO A 64 -5.70 11.46 1.20
C PRO A 64 -7.00 11.23 0.42
N LEU A 65 -8.05 12.03 0.63
CA LEU A 65 -9.26 11.99 -0.20
C LEU A 65 -8.99 12.35 -1.67
N VAL A 66 -7.94 13.14 -1.90
CA VAL A 66 -7.57 13.57 -3.25
C VAL A 66 -6.07 13.42 -3.52
N MET A 67 -5.23 13.44 -2.48
CA MET A 67 -3.79 13.20 -2.62
C MET A 67 -3.45 11.72 -2.56
N LYS A 68 -2.60 11.25 -3.48
CA LYS A 68 -1.96 9.93 -3.37
C LYS A 68 -0.96 9.92 -2.22
N GLU A 69 -1.02 8.88 -1.39
CA GLU A 69 0.00 8.58 -0.39
C GLU A 69 0.62 7.23 -0.71
N ALA A 70 1.82 7.25 -1.30
CA ALA A 70 2.53 6.04 -1.70
C ALA A 70 2.72 5.09 -0.51
N GLN A 71 2.50 3.80 -0.71
CA GLN A 71 2.73 2.79 0.33
C GLN A 71 4.20 2.81 0.76
N GLY A 72 4.45 2.85 2.07
CA GLY A 72 5.80 2.98 2.64
C GLY A 72 6.32 4.42 2.77
N SER A 73 5.57 5.42 2.27
CA SER A 73 5.86 6.83 2.56
C SER A 73 5.62 7.17 4.03
N ILE A 74 6.25 8.24 4.51
CA ILE A 74 6.06 8.78 5.86
C ILE A 74 4.61 9.18 6.12
N LEU A 75 3.92 9.71 5.10
CA LEU A 75 2.52 10.11 5.15
C LEU A 75 1.60 8.89 5.30
N ASN A 76 1.75 7.88 4.43
CA ASN A 76 0.96 6.65 4.51
C ASN A 76 1.16 5.90 5.84
N GLN A 77 2.41 5.82 6.30
CA GLN A 77 2.75 5.23 7.60
C GLN A 77 2.08 5.99 8.74
N THR A 78 2.17 7.33 8.71
CA THR A 78 1.52 8.20 9.72
C THR A 78 0.01 7.94 9.75
N SER A 79 -0.68 8.02 8.60
CA SER A 79 -2.13 7.80 8.51
C SER A 79 -2.56 6.47 9.15
N LYS A 80 -1.85 5.37 8.87
CA LYS A 80 -2.13 4.05 9.47
C LYS A 80 -1.86 4.00 10.98
N LEU A 81 -0.76 4.58 11.45
CA LEU A 81 -0.39 4.58 12.87
C LEU A 81 -1.35 5.43 13.72
N ILE A 82 -1.77 6.57 13.20
CA ILE A 82 -2.76 7.45 13.86
C ILE A 82 -4.10 6.73 14.05
N ILE A 83 -4.59 6.02 13.02
CA ILE A 83 -5.81 5.21 13.13
C ILE A 83 -5.65 4.13 14.21
N LYS A 84 -4.52 3.41 14.23
CA LYS A 84 -4.25 2.39 15.25
C LYS A 84 -4.26 2.99 16.66
N ARG A 85 -3.62 4.15 16.85
CA ARG A 85 -3.60 4.86 18.15
C ARG A 85 -4.99 5.33 18.57
N GLN A 86 -5.79 5.84 17.63
CA GLN A 86 -7.19 6.23 17.87
C GLN A 86 -8.05 5.05 18.31
N ILE A 87 -7.91 3.89 17.67
CA ILE A 87 -8.60 2.64 18.06
C ILE A 87 -8.19 2.22 19.47
N GLN A 88 -6.89 2.23 19.78
CA GLN A 88 -6.38 1.89 21.12
C GLN A 88 -6.91 2.83 22.19
N TYR A 89 -6.92 4.14 21.92
CA TYR A 89 -7.43 5.14 22.85
C TYR A 89 -8.94 5.02 23.11
N GLY A 90 -9.73 4.75 22.05
CA GLY A 90 -11.15 4.45 22.21
C GLY A 90 -11.39 3.22 23.09
N ARG A 91 -10.58 2.16 22.89
CA ARG A 91 -10.64 0.93 23.70
C ARG A 91 -10.28 1.17 25.17
N SER A 92 -9.23 1.93 25.48
CA SER A 92 -8.82 2.20 26.87
C SER A 92 -9.88 2.97 27.66
N LYS A 93 -10.65 3.82 26.98
CA LYS A 93 -11.79 4.55 27.55
C LYS A 93 -13.12 3.81 27.43
N ASN A 94 -13.14 2.61 26.84
CA ASN A 94 -14.34 1.85 26.51
C ASN A 94 -15.39 2.65 25.71
N VAL A 95 -14.97 3.51 24.79
CA VAL A 95 -15.84 4.30 23.89
C VAL A 95 -15.53 3.98 22.42
N PRO A 96 -16.39 4.34 21.45
CA PRO A 96 -16.02 4.29 20.04
C PRO A 96 -14.80 5.19 19.76
N TRP A 97 -14.10 4.96 18.65
CA TRP A 97 -12.97 5.81 18.23
C TRP A 97 -13.37 6.77 17.11
N GLY A 98 -12.50 7.72 16.76
CA GLY A 98 -12.77 8.75 15.76
C GLY A 98 -12.75 10.15 16.36
N ILE A 99 -11.74 10.49 17.14
CA ILE A 99 -11.63 11.84 17.73
C ILE A 99 -11.10 12.78 16.65
N SER A 100 -11.89 13.80 16.37
CA SER A 100 -11.57 14.86 15.41
C SER A 100 -12.28 16.14 15.82
N GLU A 101 -12.00 17.25 15.15
CA GLU A 101 -12.77 18.49 15.23
C GLU A 101 -14.25 18.26 14.98
N ALA A 102 -15.07 18.78 15.89
CA ALA A 102 -16.51 18.56 15.84
C ALA A 102 -17.25 19.55 16.74
N ALA A 103 -18.55 19.62 16.55
CA ALA A 103 -19.45 20.16 17.54
C ALA A 103 -19.49 19.25 18.79
N TYR A 104 -19.69 19.83 19.96
CA TYR A 104 -19.74 19.11 21.22
C TYR A 104 -20.90 19.60 22.10
N ASN A 105 -21.17 18.91 23.23
CA ASN A 105 -22.32 19.22 24.07
C ASN A 105 -22.10 20.43 24.99
N ALA A 106 -21.73 21.57 24.39
CA ALA A 106 -21.84 22.89 24.97
C ALA A 106 -22.62 23.78 24.00
N ARG A 107 -23.42 24.69 24.55
CA ARG A 107 -24.27 25.58 23.75
C ARG A 107 -24.04 27.03 24.15
N ASP A 108 -24.14 27.93 23.18
CA ASP A 108 -24.19 29.36 23.45
C ASP A 108 -25.59 29.80 23.92
N ARG A 109 -25.76 31.12 24.08
CA ARG A 109 -27.04 31.73 24.49
C ARG A 109 -28.17 31.50 23.49
N GLU A 110 -27.84 31.20 22.24
CA GLU A 110 -28.80 30.93 21.16
C GLU A 110 -29.08 29.41 21.01
N LEU A 111 -28.56 28.60 21.94
CA LEU A 111 -28.66 27.14 21.95
C LEU A 111 -27.92 26.45 20.80
N THR A 112 -26.97 27.13 20.16
CA THR A 112 -26.13 26.57 19.10
C THR A 112 -24.98 25.77 19.70
N TYR A 113 -24.77 24.55 19.20
CA TYR A 113 -23.63 23.73 19.62
C TYR A 113 -22.31 24.43 19.28
N GLN A 114 -21.39 24.42 20.23
CA GLN A 114 -20.05 24.96 20.04
C GLN A 114 -19.16 23.97 19.30
N TYR A 115 -18.18 24.48 18.57
CA TYR A 115 -17.28 23.71 17.70
C TYR A 115 -15.83 23.94 18.10
N THR A 116 -15.02 22.89 18.12
CA THR A 116 -13.59 23.00 18.41
C THR A 116 -12.82 21.79 17.88
N ASN A 117 -11.49 21.87 17.91
CA ASN A 117 -10.61 20.77 17.58
C ASN A 117 -10.37 19.85 18.78
N PHE A 118 -10.58 18.55 18.57
CA PHE A 118 -10.27 17.49 19.52
C PHE A 118 -9.20 16.57 18.93
N GLY A 119 -8.42 15.93 19.79
CA GLY A 119 -7.43 14.96 19.36
C GLY A 119 -7.02 14.01 20.47
N VAL A 120 -6.20 13.03 20.10
CA VAL A 120 -5.71 12.03 21.04
C VAL A 120 -4.38 12.50 21.67
N PRO A 121 -4.21 12.36 23.00
CA PRO A 121 -2.92 12.63 23.65
C PRO A 121 -1.76 11.87 23.01
N GLY A 122 -0.66 12.59 22.78
CA GLY A 122 0.54 12.08 22.12
C GLY A 122 0.51 12.13 20.59
N LEU A 123 -0.58 12.57 19.97
CA LEU A 123 -0.65 12.79 18.51
C LEU A 123 -0.61 14.27 18.10
N GLY A 124 -0.88 15.17 19.03
CA GLY A 124 -0.91 16.62 18.81
C GLY A 124 0.07 17.38 19.70
N LEU A 125 0.53 18.54 19.22
CA LEU A 125 1.35 19.49 20.00
C LEU A 125 0.54 20.23 21.07
N LYS A 126 -0.77 20.39 20.87
CA LYS A 126 -1.68 21.09 21.79
C LYS A 126 -1.76 20.40 23.15
N ARG A 127 -1.69 21.18 24.24
CA ARG A 127 -1.87 20.68 25.61
C ARG A 127 -3.35 20.42 25.94
N GLY A 128 -3.62 19.47 26.83
CA GLY A 128 -4.98 19.23 27.36
C GLY A 128 -5.90 18.37 26.48
N LEU A 129 -5.37 17.72 25.43
CA LEU A 129 -6.16 16.88 24.52
C LEU A 129 -6.95 15.75 25.22
N GLY A 130 -6.46 15.23 26.34
CA GLY A 130 -7.10 14.13 27.07
C GLY A 130 -8.34 14.52 27.87
N GLN A 131 -8.60 15.82 28.06
CA GLN A 131 -9.71 16.34 28.89
C GLN A 131 -11.08 16.17 28.23
N ASN A 132 -11.11 16.03 26.90
CA ASN A 132 -12.34 15.93 26.13
C ASN A 132 -12.42 14.59 25.41
N THR A 133 -13.57 13.93 25.47
CA THR A 133 -13.82 12.64 24.79
C THR A 133 -15.02 12.81 23.88
N VAL A 134 -14.79 13.45 22.74
CA VAL A 134 -15.82 13.71 21.71
C VAL A 134 -15.48 12.86 20.50
N ILE A 135 -16.39 11.97 20.12
CA ILE A 135 -16.21 11.06 18.99
C ILE A 135 -16.99 11.59 17.80
N ALA A 136 -16.29 11.85 16.70
CA ALA A 136 -16.88 12.33 15.46
C ALA A 136 -17.02 11.18 14.45
N PRO A 137 -18.24 10.76 14.08
CA PRO A 137 -18.44 9.63 13.17
C PRO A 137 -17.75 9.81 11.82
N TYR A 138 -17.71 11.03 11.27
CA TYR A 138 -17.07 11.29 9.97
C TYR A 138 -15.57 10.95 9.97
N ALA A 139 -14.87 11.10 11.10
CA ALA A 139 -13.46 10.71 11.22
C ALA A 139 -13.27 9.19 11.08
N THR A 140 -14.23 8.40 11.58
CA THR A 140 -14.26 6.95 11.33
C THR A 140 -14.51 6.64 9.85
N VAL A 141 -15.36 7.44 9.19
CA VAL A 141 -15.61 7.30 7.75
C VAL A 141 -14.36 7.64 6.94
N LEU A 142 -13.63 8.71 7.28
CA LEU A 142 -12.33 9.04 6.67
C LEU A 142 -11.33 7.89 6.79
N ALA A 143 -11.27 7.23 7.95
CA ALA A 143 -10.39 6.08 8.18
C ALA A 143 -10.75 4.84 7.35
N ALA A 144 -11.96 4.76 6.78
CA ALA A 144 -12.37 3.62 5.95
C ALA A 144 -11.51 3.49 4.68
N GLN A 145 -10.84 4.56 4.25
CA GLN A 145 -9.86 4.55 3.17
C GLN A 145 -8.66 3.62 3.45
N PHE A 146 -8.36 3.34 4.73
CA PHE A 146 -7.20 2.55 5.16
C PHE A 146 -7.60 1.27 5.90
N THR A 147 -8.63 1.34 6.75
CA THR A 147 -9.09 0.23 7.60
C THR A 147 -10.61 0.05 7.51
N PRO A 148 -11.16 -0.36 6.36
CA PRO A 148 -12.60 -0.35 6.11
C PRO A 148 -13.37 -1.27 7.06
N ARG A 149 -12.80 -2.43 7.43
CA ARG A 149 -13.44 -3.41 8.31
C ARG A 149 -13.65 -2.85 9.72
N GLU A 150 -12.61 -2.27 10.30
CA GLU A 150 -12.64 -1.64 11.62
C GLU A 150 -13.58 -0.42 11.63
N SER A 151 -13.56 0.38 10.56
CA SER A 151 -14.46 1.52 10.41
C SER A 151 -15.92 1.09 10.40
N VAL A 152 -16.29 0.06 9.63
CA VAL A 152 -17.68 -0.46 9.60
C VAL A 152 -18.13 -0.96 10.98
N GLN A 153 -17.26 -1.67 11.70
CA GLN A 153 -17.56 -2.14 13.06
C GLN A 153 -17.79 -0.97 14.03
N ASN A 154 -16.97 0.08 13.95
CA ASN A 154 -17.08 1.26 14.80
C ASN A 154 -18.32 2.09 14.45
N LEU A 155 -18.63 2.28 13.17
CA LEU A 155 -19.87 2.94 12.72
C LEU A 155 -21.12 2.17 13.16
N ALA A 156 -21.09 0.84 13.15
CA ALA A 156 -22.19 0.03 13.68
C ALA A 156 -22.36 0.23 15.20
N ARG A 157 -21.27 0.42 15.94
CA ARG A 157 -21.30 0.77 17.37
C ARG A 157 -21.87 2.18 17.58
N LEU A 158 -21.43 3.17 16.82
CA LEU A 158 -21.96 4.54 16.86
C LEU A 158 -23.46 4.59 16.53
N ARG A 159 -23.91 3.79 15.55
CA ARG A 159 -25.33 3.66 15.21
C ARG A 159 -26.16 3.15 16.39
N ARG A 160 -25.65 2.17 17.16
CA ARG A 160 -26.33 1.66 18.37
C ARG A 160 -26.46 2.70 19.48
N LEU A 161 -25.58 3.70 19.49
CA LEU A 161 -25.62 4.85 20.39
C LEU A 161 -26.54 5.99 19.89
N GLY A 162 -27.30 5.76 18.81
CA GLY A 162 -28.21 6.76 18.26
C GLY A 162 -27.54 7.86 17.43
N ALA A 163 -26.25 7.70 17.09
CA ALA A 163 -25.51 8.69 16.30
C ALA A 163 -25.95 8.79 14.83
N LEU A 164 -26.83 7.91 14.35
CA LEU A 164 -27.34 7.93 12.98
C LEU A 164 -28.71 8.61 12.94
N GLY A 165 -28.79 9.72 12.19
CA GLY A 165 -30.03 10.44 11.95
C GLY A 165 -30.50 10.38 10.49
N ARG A 166 -31.43 11.26 10.13
CA ARG A 166 -32.06 11.32 8.80
C ARG A 166 -31.08 11.60 7.67
N HIS A 167 -30.06 12.41 7.91
CA HIS A 167 -29.11 12.85 6.88
C HIS A 167 -27.76 12.13 6.96
N GLY A 168 -27.72 10.97 7.63
CA GLY A 168 -26.49 10.25 7.93
C GLY A 168 -26.11 10.40 9.39
N PHE A 169 -24.83 10.20 9.71
CA PHE A 169 -24.37 10.35 11.08
C PHE A 169 -24.39 11.82 11.50
N TYR A 170 -24.82 12.06 12.73
CA TYR A 170 -24.67 13.35 13.39
C TYR A 170 -23.20 13.69 13.62
N ASP A 171 -22.95 14.96 13.92
CA ASP A 171 -21.60 15.52 13.98
C ASP A 171 -20.69 14.83 14.99
N ALA A 172 -21.22 14.54 16.19
CA ALA A 172 -20.48 13.88 17.24
C ALA A 172 -21.34 13.16 18.28
N VAL A 173 -20.66 12.35 19.09
CA VAL A 173 -21.14 11.82 20.37
C VAL A 173 -20.16 12.27 21.46
N ASP A 174 -20.65 13.05 22.42
CA ASP A 174 -19.85 13.60 23.52
C ASP A 174 -19.94 12.68 24.75
N PHE A 175 -18.80 12.16 25.18
CA PHE A 175 -18.62 11.30 26.36
C PHE A 175 -17.92 12.05 27.50
N THR A 176 -17.72 13.36 27.41
CA THR A 176 -17.01 14.11 28.47
C THR A 176 -17.85 14.18 29.74
N PRO A 177 -17.36 13.65 30.88
CA PRO A 177 -18.16 13.55 32.11
C PRO A 177 -18.78 14.86 32.59
N GLN A 178 -18.07 15.99 32.43
CA GLN A 178 -18.54 17.31 32.86
C GLN A 178 -19.66 17.87 31.96
N ARG A 179 -19.88 17.29 30.78
CA ARG A 179 -20.87 17.74 29.79
C ARG A 179 -22.00 16.74 29.57
N VAL A 180 -22.00 15.61 30.24
CA VAL A 180 -23.06 14.61 30.13
C VAL A 180 -24.02 14.77 31.31
N PRO A 181 -25.35 14.78 31.09
CA PRO A 181 -26.34 14.81 32.17
C PRO A 181 -26.21 13.62 33.13
N GLU A 182 -26.63 13.82 34.37
CA GLU A 182 -26.65 12.74 35.38
C GLU A 182 -27.55 11.59 34.91
N GLY A 183 -27.02 10.36 34.95
CA GLY A 183 -27.74 9.14 34.55
C GLY A 183 -27.51 8.68 33.11
N THR A 184 -26.77 9.42 32.29
CA THR A 184 -26.30 8.98 30.96
C THR A 184 -24.78 8.96 30.88
N ASP A 185 -24.22 8.17 29.98
CA ASP A 185 -22.77 8.07 29.72
C ASP A 185 -22.33 8.85 28.47
N HIS A 186 -23.27 9.33 27.65
CA HIS A 186 -23.01 10.12 26.45
C HIS A 186 -24.19 11.01 26.04
N VAL A 187 -23.91 11.98 25.17
CA VAL A 187 -24.91 12.79 24.47
C VAL A 187 -24.61 12.83 22.97
N VAL A 188 -25.63 12.58 22.14
CA VAL A 188 -25.52 12.75 20.69
C VAL A 188 -25.71 14.23 20.34
N VAL A 189 -24.74 14.80 19.64
CA VAL A 189 -24.75 16.18 19.18
C VAL A 189 -25.54 16.24 17.87
N LEU A 190 -26.84 16.56 17.97
CA LEU A 190 -27.80 16.55 16.85
C LEU A 190 -27.57 17.70 15.85
N ASN A 191 -26.38 17.76 15.26
CA ASN A 191 -25.96 18.71 14.26
C ASN A 191 -25.44 17.98 13.01
N TYR A 192 -25.50 18.63 11.85
CA TYR A 192 -24.87 18.14 10.62
C TYR A 192 -23.98 19.23 10.05
N MET A 193 -22.72 18.89 9.77
CA MET A 193 -21.80 19.78 9.08
C MET A 193 -21.66 19.34 7.61
N ALA A 194 -21.81 20.31 6.70
CA ALA A 194 -21.73 20.05 5.26
C ALA A 194 -20.36 19.50 4.84
N HIS A 195 -19.28 20.04 5.41
CA HIS A 195 -17.91 19.60 5.11
C HIS A 195 -17.64 18.18 5.65
N HIS A 196 -18.10 17.83 6.86
CA HIS A 196 -18.01 16.46 7.37
C HIS A 196 -18.80 15.47 6.50
N SER A 197 -19.97 15.87 6.02
CA SER A 197 -20.79 15.05 5.11
C SER A 197 -20.12 14.87 3.75
N GLY A 198 -19.58 15.95 3.17
CA GLY A 198 -18.86 15.92 1.90
C GLY A 198 -17.62 15.03 1.95
N MET A 199 -16.80 15.19 3.00
CA MET A 199 -15.64 14.34 3.25
C MET A 199 -16.02 12.87 3.45
N SER A 200 -17.12 12.60 4.16
CA SER A 200 -17.62 11.23 4.35
C SER A 200 -18.00 10.58 3.02
N ILE A 201 -18.69 11.31 2.13
CA ILE A 201 -19.07 10.80 0.81
C ILE A 201 -17.82 10.51 -0.02
N ALA A 202 -16.84 11.41 -0.03
CA ALA A 202 -15.58 11.22 -0.73
C ALA A 202 -14.81 9.99 -0.20
N ALA A 203 -14.70 9.84 1.13
CA ALA A 203 -14.01 8.71 1.74
C ALA A 203 -14.67 7.36 1.41
N VAL A 204 -16.01 7.30 1.41
CA VAL A 204 -16.76 6.10 1.00
C VAL A 204 -16.53 5.81 -0.47
N ALA A 205 -16.55 6.85 -1.32
CA ALA A 205 -16.26 6.69 -2.74
C ALA A 205 -14.85 6.16 -2.97
N ASP A 206 -13.84 6.66 -2.26
CA ASP A 206 -12.47 6.14 -2.39
C ASP A 206 -12.30 4.72 -1.85
N ALA A 207 -13.01 4.37 -0.77
CA ALA A 207 -12.99 3.01 -0.23
C ALA A 207 -13.62 1.99 -1.19
N ILE A 208 -14.71 2.36 -1.87
CA ILE A 208 -15.46 1.48 -2.79
C ILE A 208 -14.86 1.48 -4.20
N PHE A 209 -14.57 2.66 -4.73
CA PHE A 209 -14.07 2.87 -6.10
C PHE A 209 -12.57 3.05 -6.13
N GLU A 210 -11.87 2.41 -5.20
CA GLU A 210 -10.44 2.19 -5.34
C GLU A 210 -9.55 3.43 -5.33
N GLY A 211 -10.02 4.55 -4.77
CA GLY A 211 -9.27 5.80 -4.76
C GLY A 211 -9.46 6.67 -6.02
N ARG A 212 -10.52 6.43 -6.80
CA ARG A 212 -10.78 7.13 -8.07
C ARG A 212 -10.80 8.66 -7.97
N LEU A 213 -11.10 9.23 -6.79
CA LEU A 213 -11.01 10.69 -6.63
C LEU A 213 -9.56 11.16 -6.63
N ARG A 214 -8.65 10.40 -6.00
CA ARG A 214 -7.21 10.63 -6.09
C ARG A 214 -6.71 10.52 -7.53
N ASP A 215 -7.12 9.48 -8.26
CA ASP A 215 -6.72 9.30 -9.66
C ASP A 215 -7.15 10.50 -10.52
N ARG A 216 -8.36 11.01 -10.31
CA ARG A 216 -8.85 12.21 -11.02
C ARG A 216 -8.05 13.45 -10.68
N PHE A 217 -7.76 13.68 -9.39
CA PHE A 217 -6.97 14.82 -8.95
C PHE A 217 -5.56 14.78 -9.54
N HIS A 218 -4.94 13.60 -9.56
CA HIS A 218 -3.59 13.37 -10.05
C HIS A 218 -3.49 13.23 -11.57
N SER A 219 -4.61 13.07 -12.29
CA SER A 219 -4.62 13.07 -13.77
C SER A 219 -4.43 14.46 -14.39
N ASP A 220 -4.51 15.52 -13.58
CA ASP A 220 -4.21 16.87 -14.03
C ASP A 220 -2.68 17.06 -14.13
N PRO A 221 -2.12 17.42 -15.30
CA PRO A 221 -0.67 17.59 -15.49
C PRO A 221 -0.03 18.60 -14.53
N VAL A 222 -0.81 19.57 -14.05
CA VAL A 222 -0.35 20.54 -13.04
C VAL A 222 -0.01 19.80 -11.74
N ILE A 223 -0.90 18.92 -11.29
CA ILE A 223 -0.69 18.12 -10.08
C ILE A 223 0.38 17.05 -10.30
N GLU A 224 0.35 16.37 -11.45
CA GLU A 224 1.33 15.33 -11.82
C GLU A 224 2.77 15.84 -11.66
N SER A 225 3.03 17.09 -12.06
CA SER A 225 4.35 17.73 -11.94
C SER A 225 4.90 17.82 -10.51
N ALA A 226 4.02 17.81 -9.50
CA ALA A 226 4.37 17.92 -8.08
C ALA A 226 4.30 16.58 -7.33
N GLU A 227 3.93 15.48 -7.99
CA GLU A 227 3.75 14.16 -7.35
C GLU A 227 5.00 13.66 -6.62
N LEU A 228 6.19 13.97 -7.14
CA LEU A 228 7.46 13.54 -6.55
C LEU A 228 7.65 14.03 -5.11
N LEU A 229 6.98 15.12 -4.71
CA LEU A 229 7.02 15.64 -3.34
C LEU A 229 6.35 14.70 -2.33
N LEU A 230 5.46 13.83 -2.80
CA LEU A 230 4.73 12.86 -1.98
C LEU A 230 5.55 11.58 -1.73
N GLN A 231 6.65 11.39 -2.45
CA GLN A 231 7.50 10.19 -2.40
C GLN A 231 8.56 10.24 -1.28
N GLU A 232 8.19 10.78 -0.12
CA GLU A 232 9.07 10.85 1.05
C GLU A 232 9.01 9.54 1.85
N ARG A 233 10.14 8.82 1.95
CA ARG A 233 10.22 7.55 2.67
C ARG A 233 10.03 7.73 4.17
N ALA A 234 9.38 6.77 4.81
CA ALA A 234 9.31 6.74 6.27
C ALA A 234 10.72 6.56 6.88
N PRO A 235 11.06 7.29 7.96
CA PRO A 235 12.35 7.18 8.62
C PRO A 235 12.50 5.80 9.28
N ARG A 236 13.67 5.19 9.09
CA ARG A 236 14.03 3.88 9.69
C ARG A 236 14.52 4.03 11.13
N ASP A 237 15.28 5.08 11.38
CA ASP A 237 15.74 5.45 12.71
C ASP A 237 14.89 6.62 13.21
N ILE A 238 14.19 6.43 14.33
CA ILE A 238 13.41 7.48 14.97
C ILE A 238 14.36 8.22 15.91
N PRO A 239 14.70 9.50 15.66
CA PRO A 239 15.55 10.25 16.57
C PRO A 239 14.90 10.29 17.94
N THR A 240 15.62 9.81 18.96
CA THR A 240 15.15 9.87 20.34
C THR A 240 15.13 11.35 20.75
N ALA A 241 13.92 11.89 20.90
CA ALA A 241 13.58 13.28 21.21
C ALA A 241 13.41 14.22 20.00
N THR A 242 12.16 14.58 19.73
CA THR A 242 11.84 15.93 19.25
C THR A 242 10.75 16.62 20.08
N VAL A 243 9.82 15.91 20.72
CA VAL A 243 8.84 16.55 21.61
C VAL A 243 8.46 15.64 22.78
N ARG A 244 8.67 16.10 24.02
CA ARG A 244 8.08 15.48 25.21
C ARG A 244 6.63 15.93 25.32
N THR A 245 5.68 15.12 24.87
CA THR A 245 4.25 15.30 25.18
C THR A 245 3.94 14.70 26.55
N GLU A 246 3.18 15.41 27.40
CA GLU A 246 2.64 14.86 28.64
C GLU A 246 1.61 13.77 28.34
N ALA A 247 2.07 12.52 28.27
CA ALA A 247 1.33 11.32 28.64
C ALA A 247 2.29 10.12 28.57
N ASP A 248 3.26 10.09 29.49
CA ASP A 248 3.91 8.85 29.90
C ASP A 248 2.91 8.03 30.76
N GLU A 249 1.67 7.84 30.27
CA GLU A 249 0.87 6.69 30.69
C GLU A 249 1.34 5.51 29.86
N ARG A 250 2.54 5.03 30.21
CA ARG A 250 3.02 3.72 29.80
C ARG A 250 2.06 2.69 30.37
N SER A 251 1.03 2.33 29.60
CA SER A 251 0.53 0.96 29.68
C SER A 251 1.74 0.08 29.41
N LYS A 252 2.14 -0.70 30.41
CA LYS A 252 3.09 -1.81 30.23
C LYS A 252 2.41 -2.82 29.30
N ASP A 253 2.50 -2.60 28.00
CA ASP A 253 2.29 -3.67 27.04
C ASP A 253 3.62 -4.41 26.92
N GLU A 254 3.59 -5.68 27.32
CA GLU A 254 4.52 -6.69 26.86
C GLU A 254 4.43 -6.71 25.34
N THR A 255 5.25 -5.91 24.66
CA THR A 255 5.28 -5.87 23.21
C THR A 255 6.49 -6.67 22.76
N GLU A 256 6.22 -7.84 22.17
CA GLU A 256 7.21 -8.59 21.40
C GLU A 256 7.94 -7.64 20.45
N VAL A 257 9.28 -7.75 20.47
CA VAL A 257 10.18 -7.00 19.61
C VAL A 257 10.01 -7.53 18.18
N GLU A 258 9.14 -6.92 17.38
CA GLU A 258 9.15 -7.15 15.93
C GLU A 258 10.22 -6.27 15.30
N SER A 259 11.43 -6.83 15.17
CA SER A 259 12.41 -6.35 14.19
C SER A 259 11.86 -6.56 12.77
N PRO A 260 12.16 -5.70 11.78
CA PRO A 260 11.85 -6.01 10.38
C PRO A 260 12.47 -7.37 10.04
N ASP A 261 11.61 -8.35 9.74
CA ASP A 261 11.96 -9.77 9.72
C ASP A 261 12.66 -10.10 8.40
N THR A 262 13.92 -9.65 8.29
CA THR A 262 14.74 -9.92 7.12
C THR A 262 15.28 -11.34 7.23
N ARG A 263 14.82 -12.23 6.35
CA ARG A 263 15.23 -13.64 6.34
C ARG A 263 16.21 -13.88 5.21
N ILE A 264 17.41 -14.33 5.56
CA ILE A 264 18.41 -14.79 4.61
C ILE A 264 18.35 -16.32 4.53
N ILE A 265 18.15 -16.83 3.32
CA ILE A 265 18.15 -18.26 3.02
C ILE A 265 19.37 -18.54 2.15
N LEU A 266 20.34 -19.22 2.74
CA LEU A 266 21.52 -19.72 2.03
C LEU A 266 21.22 -21.10 1.45
N ASP A 267 21.60 -21.33 0.21
CA ASP A 267 21.32 -22.56 -0.53
C ASP A 267 19.83 -23.00 -0.41
N PRO A 268 18.89 -22.23 -1.01
CA PRO A 268 17.45 -22.52 -0.94
C PRO A 268 17.03 -23.92 -1.41
N LEU A 269 17.87 -24.61 -2.17
CA LEU A 269 17.64 -25.98 -2.62
C LEU A 269 17.82 -27.01 -1.51
N LYS A 270 18.63 -26.71 -0.49
CA LYS A 270 18.88 -27.57 0.67
C LYS A 270 18.27 -27.05 1.96
N ALA A 271 17.99 -25.76 2.04
CA ALA A 271 17.38 -25.13 3.20
C ALA A 271 15.93 -25.58 3.41
N LEU A 272 15.39 -25.25 4.59
CA LEU A 272 13.97 -25.39 4.86
C LEU A 272 13.16 -24.54 3.87
N ARG A 273 12.08 -25.13 3.34
CA ARG A 273 11.15 -24.43 2.44
C ARG A 273 10.67 -23.16 3.11
N SER A 274 10.89 -22.05 2.43
CA SER A 274 10.55 -20.72 2.90
C SER A 274 9.82 -19.97 1.80
N THR A 275 8.80 -19.22 2.18
CA THR A 275 8.01 -18.39 1.26
C THR A 275 7.92 -16.96 1.78
N SER A 276 7.75 -16.02 0.86
CA SER A 276 7.37 -14.64 1.16
C SER A 276 6.10 -14.29 0.40
N VAL A 277 5.23 -13.51 1.03
CA VAL A 277 4.00 -12.99 0.42
C VAL A 277 4.07 -11.47 0.49
N MET A 278 3.96 -10.83 -0.67
CA MET A 278 3.92 -9.39 -0.81
C MET A 278 2.55 -8.99 -1.36
N SER A 279 2.00 -7.88 -0.86
CA SER A 279 0.66 -7.43 -1.27
C SER A 279 0.48 -5.92 -1.05
N ASN A 280 -0.26 -5.29 -1.97
CA ASN A 280 -0.79 -3.93 -1.79
C ASN A 280 -2.25 -3.93 -1.30
N GLY A 281 -2.78 -5.11 -0.94
CA GLY A 281 -4.16 -5.34 -0.51
C GLY A 281 -5.07 -5.88 -1.61
N ARG A 282 -4.76 -5.65 -2.89
CA ARG A 282 -5.53 -6.15 -4.04
C ARG A 282 -4.73 -7.10 -4.92
N TYR A 283 -3.50 -6.73 -5.25
CA TYR A 283 -2.56 -7.60 -5.94
C TYR A 283 -1.65 -8.27 -4.91
N SER A 284 -1.44 -9.58 -5.06
CA SER A 284 -0.56 -10.33 -4.18
C SER A 284 0.34 -11.27 -4.97
N VAL A 285 1.58 -11.39 -4.49
CA VAL A 285 2.59 -12.28 -5.04
C VAL A 285 3.12 -13.12 -3.91
N MET A 286 3.10 -14.43 -4.09
CA MET A 286 3.82 -15.35 -3.22
C MET A 286 5.00 -15.90 -4.00
N VAL A 287 6.18 -15.86 -3.40
CA VAL A 287 7.38 -16.50 -3.95
C VAL A 287 8.01 -17.45 -2.95
N THR A 288 8.50 -18.58 -3.43
CA THR A 288 9.34 -19.51 -2.68
C THR A 288 10.80 -19.03 -2.71
N ALA A 289 11.62 -19.51 -1.77
CA ALA A 289 13.06 -19.21 -1.78
C ALA A 289 13.79 -19.75 -3.03
N THR A 290 13.15 -20.65 -3.78
CA THR A 290 13.67 -21.17 -5.04
C THR A 290 13.27 -20.36 -6.27
N GLY A 291 12.37 -19.37 -6.13
CA GLY A 291 11.98 -18.42 -7.18
C GLY A 291 10.62 -18.69 -7.83
N SER A 292 9.99 -19.81 -7.51
CA SER A 292 8.66 -20.19 -7.98
C SER A 292 7.57 -19.50 -7.17
N GLY A 293 6.31 -19.59 -7.59
CA GLY A 293 5.23 -18.94 -6.88
C GLY A 293 4.04 -18.56 -7.75
N TYR A 294 3.24 -17.60 -7.29
CA TYR A 294 2.05 -17.14 -7.99
C TYR A 294 1.87 -15.63 -7.88
N SER A 295 1.04 -15.12 -8.78
CA SER A 295 0.56 -13.76 -8.80
C SER A 295 -0.98 -13.77 -8.86
N ARG A 296 -1.64 -12.96 -8.03
CA ARG A 296 -3.10 -12.87 -7.93
C ARG A 296 -3.57 -11.43 -7.90
N TRP A 297 -4.73 -11.21 -8.49
CA TRP A 297 -5.48 -9.96 -8.38
C TRP A 297 -6.85 -10.25 -7.76
N GLY A 298 -7.04 -9.87 -6.50
CA GLY A 298 -8.18 -10.31 -5.69
C GLY A 298 -8.22 -11.84 -5.62
N GLU A 299 -9.33 -12.41 -6.07
CA GLU A 299 -9.52 -13.86 -6.12
C GLU A 299 -8.99 -14.51 -7.42
N LEU A 300 -8.68 -13.70 -8.44
CA LEU A 300 -8.22 -14.18 -9.75
C LEU A 300 -6.72 -14.53 -9.72
N ALA A 301 -6.39 -15.75 -10.17
CA ALA A 301 -5.02 -16.09 -10.54
C ALA A 301 -4.63 -15.34 -11.81
N VAL A 302 -3.52 -14.62 -11.73
CA VAL A 302 -2.87 -14.02 -12.89
C VAL A 302 -1.99 -15.08 -13.55
N THR A 303 -1.18 -15.76 -12.74
CA THR A 303 -0.26 -16.83 -13.18
C THR A 303 -0.68 -18.18 -12.62
N ARG A 304 -0.41 -19.25 -13.38
CA ARG A 304 -0.71 -20.61 -12.95
C ARG A 304 0.17 -21.00 -11.78
N TRP A 305 -0.45 -21.58 -10.76
CA TRP A 305 0.28 -22.20 -9.67
C TRP A 305 -0.52 -23.33 -9.03
N GLN A 306 0.18 -24.42 -8.75
CA GLN A 306 -0.33 -25.57 -8.00
C GLN A 306 0.69 -25.88 -6.92
N PRO A 307 0.28 -25.93 -5.64
CA PRO A 307 1.18 -26.33 -4.56
C PRO A 307 1.55 -27.80 -4.73
N ASP A 308 2.82 -28.06 -5.00
CA ASP A 308 3.41 -29.39 -4.94
C ASP A 308 4.58 -29.37 -3.93
N PRO A 309 4.53 -30.18 -2.86
CA PRO A 309 5.57 -30.17 -1.83
C PRO A 309 6.92 -30.76 -2.31
N THR A 310 6.91 -31.47 -3.43
CA THR A 310 8.06 -32.18 -4.02
C THR A 310 8.68 -31.37 -5.14
N GLU A 311 7.85 -30.86 -6.06
CA GLU A 311 8.28 -30.12 -7.24
C GLU A 311 7.89 -28.64 -7.17
N ASP A 312 8.84 -27.74 -7.40
CA ASP A 312 8.58 -26.30 -7.36
C ASP A 312 8.79 -25.68 -8.74
N ARG A 313 7.84 -25.89 -9.66
CA ARG A 313 8.00 -25.63 -11.11
C ARG A 313 6.99 -24.68 -11.73
N LEU A 314 6.13 -24.06 -10.93
CA LEU A 314 5.11 -23.13 -11.42
C LEU A 314 5.36 -21.72 -10.89
N GLY A 315 5.18 -20.75 -11.78
CA GLY A 315 5.31 -19.33 -11.48
C GLY A 315 5.80 -18.53 -12.67
N SER A 316 6.29 -17.33 -12.38
CA SER A 316 6.95 -16.47 -13.34
C SER A 316 8.46 -16.59 -13.18
N TYR A 317 9.14 -16.91 -14.26
CA TYR A 317 10.58 -17.18 -14.29
C TYR A 317 11.31 -16.23 -15.22
N ILE A 318 12.61 -16.09 -14.98
CA ILE A 318 13.53 -15.36 -15.82
C ILE A 318 14.67 -16.32 -16.16
N PHE A 319 14.90 -16.52 -17.44
CA PHE A 319 15.98 -17.33 -17.98
C PHE A 319 17.11 -16.44 -18.48
N LEU A 320 18.32 -16.93 -18.30
CA LEU A 320 19.55 -16.32 -18.78
C LEU A 320 20.23 -17.33 -19.70
N ARG A 321 20.66 -16.88 -20.87
CA ARG A 321 21.40 -17.70 -21.83
C ARG A 321 22.64 -16.96 -22.31
N ASP A 322 23.79 -17.62 -22.23
CA ASP A 322 25.02 -17.13 -22.83
C ASP A 322 25.00 -17.47 -24.33
N ALA A 323 24.93 -16.46 -25.20
CA ALA A 323 24.87 -16.67 -26.64
C ALA A 323 26.17 -17.23 -27.22
N GLY A 324 27.30 -17.05 -26.53
CA GLY A 324 28.60 -17.55 -26.94
C GLY A 324 28.80 -19.03 -26.66
N THR A 325 28.31 -19.54 -25.52
CA THR A 325 28.45 -20.97 -25.16
C THR A 325 27.19 -21.79 -25.47
N GLY A 326 26.04 -21.15 -25.51
CA GLY A 326 24.72 -21.80 -25.61
C GLY A 326 24.19 -22.31 -24.27
N ASP A 327 24.93 -22.17 -23.17
CA ASP A 327 24.47 -22.56 -21.84
C ASP A 327 23.36 -21.63 -21.37
N TRP A 328 22.37 -22.19 -20.68
CA TRP A 328 21.26 -21.42 -20.13
C TRP A 328 20.80 -21.95 -18.78
N TRP A 329 20.29 -21.04 -17.95
CA TRP A 329 19.85 -21.31 -16.59
C TRP A 329 18.77 -20.31 -16.17
N SER A 330 18.09 -20.60 -15.05
CA SER A 330 17.16 -19.66 -14.42
C SER A 330 17.93 -18.63 -13.61
N ALA A 331 17.52 -17.37 -13.61
CA ALA A 331 18.08 -16.33 -12.76
C ALA A 331 17.86 -16.60 -11.26
N THR A 332 16.84 -17.41 -10.94
CA THR A 332 16.57 -18.02 -9.63
C THR A 332 17.09 -19.47 -9.57
N ALA A 333 16.92 -20.15 -8.44
CA ALA A 333 17.40 -21.54 -8.28
C ALA A 333 16.62 -22.53 -9.17
N GLU A 334 15.29 -22.43 -9.19
CA GLU A 334 14.41 -23.19 -10.08
C GLU A 334 13.94 -22.32 -11.26
N PRO A 335 13.44 -22.91 -12.36
CA PRO A 335 13.35 -24.35 -12.65
C PRO A 335 14.63 -24.95 -13.30
N LYS A 336 15.51 -24.13 -13.86
CA LYS A 336 16.73 -24.58 -14.54
C LYS A 336 17.98 -24.22 -13.74
N ARG A 337 18.62 -25.26 -13.19
CA ARG A 337 19.87 -25.14 -12.43
C ARG A 337 21.08 -25.12 -13.37
N ALA A 338 22.08 -24.33 -13.02
CA ALA A 338 23.41 -24.34 -13.62
C ALA A 338 24.37 -25.23 -12.81
N THR A 339 25.40 -25.74 -13.47
CA THR A 339 26.48 -26.47 -12.79
C THR A 339 27.29 -25.53 -11.90
N HIS A 340 27.52 -25.95 -10.65
CA HIS A 340 28.26 -25.15 -9.64
C HIS A 340 27.65 -23.77 -9.39
N GLU A 341 26.32 -23.65 -9.42
CA GLU A 341 25.64 -22.42 -9.03
C GLU A 341 25.72 -22.18 -7.52
N GLU A 342 25.89 -20.91 -7.14
CA GLU A 342 25.68 -20.46 -5.77
C GLU A 342 24.41 -19.63 -5.73
N VAL A 343 23.48 -19.95 -4.83
CA VAL A 343 22.17 -19.31 -4.73
C VAL A 343 21.88 -18.86 -3.31
N GLN A 344 21.33 -17.66 -3.20
CA GLN A 344 20.90 -17.05 -1.95
C GLN A 344 19.58 -16.32 -2.17
N THR A 345 18.73 -16.30 -1.15
CA THR A 345 17.49 -15.52 -1.14
C THR A 345 17.41 -14.65 0.08
N LEU A 346 16.91 -13.44 -0.12
CA LEU A 346 16.60 -12.47 0.91
C LEU A 346 15.11 -12.14 0.84
N PHE A 347 14.40 -12.36 1.94
CA PHE A 347 13.03 -11.88 2.09
C PHE A 347 13.03 -10.70 3.05
N SER A 348 12.40 -9.60 2.62
CA SER A 348 12.08 -8.43 3.43
C SER A 348 10.60 -8.08 3.29
N ASP A 349 10.12 -7.13 4.10
CA ASP A 349 8.73 -6.69 4.07
C ASP A 349 8.31 -6.05 2.74
N ASP A 350 9.26 -5.44 2.03
CA ASP A 350 9.04 -4.65 0.82
C ASP A 350 9.38 -5.38 -0.48
N LYS A 351 10.20 -6.44 -0.43
CA LYS A 351 10.65 -7.18 -1.61
C LYS A 351 11.14 -8.59 -1.31
N ALA A 352 11.26 -9.39 -2.37
CA ALA A 352 12.06 -10.62 -2.37
C ALA A 352 13.24 -10.47 -3.33
N SER A 353 14.46 -10.76 -2.88
CA SER A 353 15.67 -10.70 -3.69
C SER A 353 16.30 -12.08 -3.83
N PHE A 354 16.61 -12.47 -5.07
CA PHE A 354 17.30 -13.72 -5.40
C PHE A 354 18.66 -13.37 -5.98
N ILE A 355 19.72 -13.93 -5.40
CA ILE A 355 21.09 -13.75 -5.86
C ILE A 355 21.57 -15.10 -6.33
N LYS A 356 22.10 -15.16 -7.55
CA LYS A 356 22.65 -16.37 -8.14
C LYS A 356 23.96 -16.07 -8.85
N SER A 357 24.98 -16.89 -8.60
CA SER A 357 26.28 -16.82 -9.26
C SER A 357 26.54 -18.11 -10.04
N VAL A 358 26.95 -17.98 -11.30
CA VAL A 358 27.31 -19.08 -12.19
C VAL A 358 28.64 -18.71 -12.87
N GLY A 359 29.73 -19.35 -12.43
CA GLY A 359 31.07 -18.98 -12.91
C GLY A 359 31.40 -17.53 -12.56
N SER A 360 31.69 -16.71 -13.58
CA SER A 360 31.98 -15.27 -13.41
C SER A 360 30.76 -14.36 -13.57
N LEU A 361 29.57 -14.92 -13.78
CA LEU A 361 28.33 -14.18 -13.97
C LEU A 361 27.51 -14.23 -12.68
N ARG A 362 27.00 -13.08 -12.25
CA ARG A 362 26.09 -12.98 -11.11
C ARG A 362 24.82 -12.26 -11.53
N SER A 363 23.68 -12.82 -11.16
CA SER A 363 22.36 -12.23 -11.38
C SER A 363 21.68 -11.94 -10.05
N GLU A 364 21.05 -10.77 -9.98
CA GLU A 364 20.16 -10.39 -8.89
C GLU A 364 18.76 -10.14 -9.46
N VAL A 365 17.76 -10.82 -8.90
CA VAL A 365 16.34 -10.62 -9.24
C VAL A 365 15.63 -10.06 -8.02
N GLU A 366 15.07 -8.87 -8.15
CA GLU A 366 14.24 -8.24 -7.12
C GLU A 366 12.78 -8.26 -7.56
N CYS A 367 11.91 -8.85 -6.74
CA CYS A 367 10.48 -8.92 -6.95
C CYS A 367 9.77 -7.98 -5.97
N ILE A 368 8.87 -7.14 -6.49
CA ILE A 368 8.05 -6.19 -5.73
C ILE A 368 6.59 -6.23 -6.19
N VAL A 369 5.68 -5.80 -5.33
CA VAL A 369 4.30 -5.48 -5.69
C VAL A 369 4.17 -3.96 -5.86
N ILE A 370 3.49 -3.52 -6.91
CA ILE A 370 3.31 -2.10 -7.21
C ILE A 370 2.36 -1.49 -6.17
N SER A 371 2.79 -0.40 -5.51
CA SER A 371 2.00 0.26 -4.47
C SER A 371 0.73 0.95 -5.00
N GLU A 372 0.80 1.53 -6.20
CA GLU A 372 -0.26 2.38 -6.78
C GLU A 372 -1.04 1.71 -7.92
N GLY A 373 -0.89 0.39 -8.10
CA GLY A 373 -1.53 -0.33 -9.19
C GLY A 373 -1.57 -1.83 -8.95
N ASN A 374 -2.38 -2.53 -9.75
CA ASN A 374 -2.56 -3.98 -9.62
C ASN A 374 -1.52 -4.73 -10.47
N GLY A 375 -0.27 -4.78 -10.00
CA GLY A 375 0.79 -5.47 -10.71
C GLY A 375 2.03 -5.76 -9.87
N GLU A 376 2.99 -6.43 -10.49
CA GLU A 376 4.29 -6.75 -9.93
C GLU A 376 5.43 -6.23 -10.81
N GLY A 377 6.57 -5.97 -10.19
CA GLY A 377 7.81 -5.65 -10.88
C GLY A 377 8.88 -6.69 -10.57
N ARG A 378 9.65 -7.08 -11.59
CA ARG A 378 10.83 -7.93 -11.45
C ARG A 378 12.03 -7.24 -12.09
N ARG A 379 12.94 -6.72 -11.26
CA ARG A 379 14.18 -6.11 -11.73
C ARG A 379 15.27 -7.16 -11.79
N VAL A 380 15.93 -7.28 -12.93
CA VAL A 380 17.09 -8.16 -13.12
C VAL A 380 18.32 -7.30 -13.27
N THR A 381 19.32 -7.53 -12.42
CA THR A 381 20.62 -6.90 -12.53
C THR A 381 21.66 -7.99 -12.83
N LEU A 382 22.39 -7.83 -13.93
CA LEU A 382 23.45 -8.74 -14.34
C LEU A 382 24.81 -8.11 -14.08
N TYR A 383 25.69 -8.88 -13.46
CA TYR A 383 27.08 -8.52 -13.19
C TYR A 383 27.98 -9.52 -13.91
N ASN A 384 28.94 -8.98 -14.66
CA ASN A 384 30.03 -9.77 -15.23
C ASN A 384 31.29 -9.46 -14.44
N ASP A 385 31.64 -10.34 -13.52
CA ASP A 385 32.86 -10.24 -12.70
C ASP A 385 34.07 -10.86 -13.44
N GLY A 386 33.88 -11.29 -14.69
CA GLY A 386 34.90 -11.86 -15.55
C GLY A 386 35.62 -10.82 -16.42
N PRO A 387 36.79 -11.17 -16.98
CA PRO A 387 37.59 -10.25 -17.80
C PRO A 387 37.15 -10.16 -19.27
N VAL A 388 36.13 -10.93 -19.68
CA VAL A 388 35.68 -11.04 -21.07
C VAL A 388 34.24 -10.60 -21.17
N ASP A 389 33.92 -9.77 -22.16
CA ASP A 389 32.56 -9.36 -22.46
C ASP A 389 31.68 -10.57 -22.82
N ARG A 390 30.46 -10.59 -22.28
CA ARG A 390 29.48 -11.66 -22.51
C ARG A 390 28.20 -11.09 -23.11
N HIS A 391 27.60 -11.85 -24.02
CA HIS A 391 26.28 -11.55 -24.55
C HIS A 391 25.26 -12.48 -23.90
N ILE A 392 24.44 -11.92 -23.01
CA ILE A 392 23.44 -12.66 -22.26
C ILE A 392 22.05 -12.30 -22.78
N GLU A 393 21.33 -13.30 -23.27
CA GLU A 393 19.91 -13.22 -23.58
C GLU A 393 19.11 -13.39 -22.29
N VAL A 394 18.10 -12.54 -22.09
CA VAL A 394 17.23 -12.57 -20.90
C VAL A 394 15.80 -12.80 -21.36
N THR A 395 15.17 -13.86 -20.86
CA THR A 395 13.80 -14.24 -21.26
C THR A 395 12.91 -14.38 -20.04
N SER A 396 11.85 -13.57 -19.95
CA SER A 396 10.78 -13.77 -18.98
C SER A 396 9.78 -14.83 -19.48
N PHE A 397 9.25 -15.62 -18.56
CA PHE A 397 8.26 -16.65 -18.86
C PHE A 397 7.19 -16.70 -17.76
N ALA A 398 5.92 -16.80 -18.15
CA ALA A 398 4.81 -17.04 -17.24
C ALA A 398 3.69 -17.81 -17.95
N GLU A 399 3.04 -18.75 -17.25
CA GLU A 399 1.79 -19.34 -17.73
C GLU A 399 0.60 -18.54 -17.19
N LEU A 400 -0.14 -17.86 -18.07
CA LEU A 400 -1.26 -17.01 -17.67
C LEU A 400 -2.56 -17.81 -17.46
N VAL A 401 -3.35 -17.37 -16.48
CA VAL A 401 -4.68 -17.94 -16.16
C VAL A 401 -5.78 -16.88 -16.31
N LEU A 402 -5.60 -15.72 -15.69
CA LEU A 402 -6.54 -14.60 -15.65
C LEU A 402 -7.95 -14.98 -15.15
N GLY A 403 -8.06 -15.97 -14.27
CA GLY A 403 -9.32 -16.58 -13.85
C GLY A 403 -9.21 -17.23 -12.48
N SER A 404 -10.26 -17.91 -12.02
CA SER A 404 -10.22 -18.62 -10.73
C SER A 404 -9.25 -19.81 -10.74
N ASP A 405 -8.49 -20.01 -9.67
CA ASP A 405 -7.63 -21.20 -9.49
C ASP A 405 -8.40 -22.51 -9.64
N ALA A 406 -9.62 -22.57 -9.08
CA ALA A 406 -10.42 -23.78 -9.08
C ALA A 406 -10.75 -24.26 -10.50
N SER A 407 -11.10 -23.33 -11.41
CA SER A 407 -11.36 -23.67 -12.81
C SER A 407 -10.09 -24.06 -13.56
N ASP A 408 -8.94 -23.42 -13.28
CA ASP A 408 -7.68 -23.80 -13.94
C ASP A 408 -7.20 -25.17 -13.46
N ASN A 409 -7.26 -25.44 -12.16
CA ASN A 409 -6.84 -26.71 -11.57
C ASN A 409 -7.71 -27.89 -12.01
N ALA A 410 -9.02 -27.69 -12.16
CA ALA A 410 -9.93 -28.74 -12.63
C ALA A 410 -9.67 -29.12 -14.09
N HIS A 411 -9.53 -28.12 -14.98
CA HIS A 411 -9.35 -28.34 -16.41
C HIS A 411 -8.39 -27.31 -17.05
N PRO A 412 -7.05 -27.49 -16.90
CA PRO A 412 -6.08 -26.51 -17.36
C PRO A 412 -6.14 -26.24 -18.87
N ALA A 413 -6.25 -27.30 -19.68
CA ALA A 413 -6.33 -27.18 -21.13
C ALA A 413 -7.59 -26.42 -21.59
N PHE A 414 -8.71 -26.62 -20.88
CA PHE A 414 -9.95 -25.90 -21.17
C PHE A 414 -9.86 -24.43 -20.73
N SER A 415 -9.30 -24.16 -19.55
CA SER A 415 -9.10 -22.80 -19.04
C SER A 415 -8.24 -21.95 -19.99
N LYS A 416 -7.17 -22.53 -20.55
CA LYS A 416 -6.29 -21.87 -21.53
C LYS A 416 -7.01 -21.36 -22.78
N MET A 417 -8.06 -22.04 -23.24
CA MET A 417 -8.81 -21.61 -24.43
C MET A 417 -9.54 -20.27 -24.25
N PHE A 418 -9.66 -19.77 -23.03
CA PHE A 418 -10.29 -18.47 -22.75
C PHE A 418 -9.28 -17.33 -22.67
N VAL A 419 -7.98 -17.60 -22.74
CA VAL A 419 -6.94 -16.56 -22.73
C VAL A 419 -6.52 -16.31 -24.17
N GLU A 420 -6.74 -15.09 -24.64
CA GLU A 420 -6.27 -14.61 -25.94
C GLU A 420 -5.08 -13.68 -25.73
N THR A 421 -4.02 -13.87 -26.51
CA THR A 421 -2.79 -13.10 -26.40
C THR A 421 -2.48 -12.37 -27.69
N GLU A 422 -1.99 -11.14 -27.56
CA GLU A 422 -1.54 -10.29 -28.67
C GLU A 422 -0.15 -9.74 -28.34
N ILE A 423 0.77 -9.83 -29.30
CA ILE A 423 2.11 -9.23 -29.20
C ILE A 423 2.04 -7.84 -29.83
N ALA A 424 2.50 -6.83 -29.11
CA ALA A 424 2.56 -5.46 -29.61
C ALA A 424 3.45 -5.36 -30.86
N ALA A 425 3.16 -4.41 -31.76
CA ALA A 425 3.89 -4.26 -33.03
C ALA A 425 5.41 -4.04 -32.89
N ASN A 426 5.87 -3.57 -31.74
CA ASN A 426 7.28 -3.38 -31.42
C ASN A 426 7.90 -4.54 -30.61
N ASN A 427 7.18 -5.65 -30.44
CA ASN A 427 7.53 -6.81 -29.60
C ASN A 427 7.83 -6.50 -28.12
N GLY A 428 7.60 -5.25 -27.66
CA GLY A 428 7.95 -4.82 -26.32
C GLY A 428 6.92 -5.14 -25.25
N ALA A 429 5.74 -5.61 -25.66
CA ALA A 429 4.65 -5.97 -24.75
C ALA A 429 3.81 -7.14 -25.28
N ILE A 430 3.29 -7.94 -24.34
CA ILE A 430 2.30 -8.98 -24.57
C ILE A 430 1.03 -8.58 -23.82
N PHE A 431 -0.07 -8.44 -24.56
CA PHE A 431 -1.41 -8.27 -24.02
C PHE A 431 -2.05 -9.65 -23.87
N ALA A 432 -2.73 -9.88 -22.76
CA ALA A 432 -3.50 -11.09 -22.53
C ALA A 432 -4.88 -10.71 -22.00
N THR A 433 -5.93 -11.11 -22.69
CA THR A 433 -7.31 -10.84 -22.31
C THR A 433 -8.05 -12.16 -22.09
N ARG A 434 -8.84 -12.24 -21.03
CA ARG A 434 -9.72 -13.38 -20.81
C ARG A 434 -11.08 -13.15 -21.46
N ARG A 435 -11.47 -14.03 -22.37
CA ARG A 435 -12.81 -14.06 -22.93
C ARG A 435 -13.85 -14.39 -21.86
N LYS A 436 -14.89 -13.57 -21.81
CA LYS A 436 -16.08 -13.80 -20.97
C LYS A 436 -16.82 -15.05 -21.41
N ARG A 437 -17.30 -15.81 -20.43
CA ARG A 437 -18.25 -16.92 -20.63
C ARG A 437 -19.67 -16.42 -20.56
N GLU A 438 -19.95 -15.60 -19.55
CA GLU A 438 -21.24 -15.00 -19.29
C GLU A 438 -21.15 -13.47 -19.44
N THR A 439 -22.26 -12.82 -19.79
CA THR A 439 -22.28 -11.37 -20.04
C THR A 439 -21.98 -10.51 -18.82
N ASP A 440 -22.14 -11.05 -17.61
CA ASP A 440 -21.90 -10.39 -16.33
C ASP A 440 -20.47 -10.55 -15.80
N GLU A 441 -19.64 -11.38 -16.44
CA GLU A 441 -18.23 -11.51 -16.07
C GLU A 441 -17.47 -10.19 -16.33
N PRO A 442 -16.49 -9.83 -15.47
CA PRO A 442 -15.66 -8.64 -15.66
C PRO A 442 -14.73 -8.80 -16.87
N ASP A 443 -14.41 -7.69 -17.55
CA ASP A 443 -13.32 -7.65 -18.53
C ASP A 443 -11.98 -7.70 -17.80
N VAL A 444 -11.18 -8.73 -18.08
CA VAL A 444 -9.87 -8.93 -17.45
C VAL A 444 -8.79 -8.91 -18.52
N THR A 445 -7.89 -7.94 -18.41
CA THR A 445 -6.72 -7.79 -19.27
C THR A 445 -5.46 -7.64 -18.43
N MET A 446 -4.40 -8.31 -18.84
CA MET A 446 -3.06 -8.21 -18.28
C MET A 446 -2.08 -7.79 -19.38
N VAL A 447 -1.09 -7.00 -19.00
CA VAL A 447 0.00 -6.58 -19.89
C VAL A 447 1.32 -7.00 -19.25
N HIS A 448 2.14 -7.71 -20.01
CA HIS A 448 3.54 -7.95 -19.69
C HIS A 448 4.41 -7.12 -20.61
N PHE A 449 5.39 -6.41 -20.06
CA PHE A 449 6.34 -5.63 -20.85
C PHE A 449 7.71 -5.60 -20.16
N VAL A 450 8.75 -5.30 -20.93
CA VAL A 450 10.12 -5.17 -20.45
C VAL A 450 10.62 -3.76 -20.75
N THR A 451 11.26 -3.12 -19.77
CA THR A 451 11.90 -1.81 -19.95
C THR A 451 13.36 -1.88 -19.55
N ASP A 452 14.20 -1.14 -20.26
CA ASP A 452 15.61 -0.92 -19.92
C ASP A 452 15.82 0.57 -19.61
N PRO A 453 16.19 0.93 -18.38
CA PRO A 453 16.46 2.32 -18.01
C PRO A 453 17.68 2.93 -18.73
N SER A 454 18.51 2.14 -19.41
CA SER A 454 19.69 2.61 -20.14
C SER A 454 19.36 3.30 -21.49
N GLY A 455 18.09 3.31 -21.91
CA GLY A 455 17.62 4.08 -23.07
C GLY A 455 17.95 3.48 -24.44
N SER A 456 18.79 2.44 -24.51
CA SER A 456 18.90 1.59 -25.69
C SER A 456 17.84 0.49 -25.62
N THR A 457 16.67 0.71 -26.22
CA THR A 457 15.76 -0.40 -26.52
C THR A 457 16.49 -1.35 -27.47
N ARG A 458 17.02 -2.44 -26.91
CA ARG A 458 17.46 -3.59 -27.71
C ARG A 458 16.22 -4.19 -28.39
N ASP A 459 16.43 -4.82 -29.53
CA ASP A 459 15.35 -5.56 -30.21
C ASP A 459 14.76 -6.58 -29.23
N ALA A 460 13.47 -6.42 -28.91
CA ALA A 460 12.73 -7.35 -28.09
C ALA A 460 12.10 -8.42 -28.98
N GLU A 461 12.03 -9.63 -28.46
CA GLU A 461 11.30 -10.73 -29.07
C GLU A 461 10.26 -11.23 -28.07
N ALA A 462 9.13 -11.69 -28.58
CA ALA A 462 8.05 -12.21 -27.77
C ALA A 462 7.47 -13.45 -28.45
N GLU A 463 7.10 -14.44 -27.64
CA GLU A 463 6.45 -15.66 -28.09
C GLU A 463 5.29 -16.00 -27.13
N THR A 464 4.16 -16.39 -27.69
CA THR A 464 2.95 -16.78 -26.94
C THR A 464 2.51 -18.21 -27.25
N ASP A 465 3.08 -18.85 -28.28
CA ASP A 465 2.90 -20.26 -28.57
C ASP A 465 3.85 -21.13 -27.71
N ARG A 466 3.26 -21.81 -26.72
CA ARG A 466 3.96 -22.79 -25.88
C ARG A 466 4.70 -23.86 -26.69
N ARG A 467 4.17 -24.28 -27.84
CA ARG A 467 4.80 -25.31 -28.68
C ARG A 467 6.05 -24.76 -29.36
N ALA A 468 6.06 -23.50 -29.76
CA ALA A 468 7.23 -22.84 -30.33
C ALA A 468 8.31 -22.63 -29.27
N PHE A 469 7.93 -22.20 -28.06
CA PHE A 469 8.87 -21.93 -26.97
C PHE A 469 9.41 -23.19 -26.29
N ILE A 470 8.53 -24.05 -25.74
CA ILE A 470 8.94 -25.21 -24.92
C ILE A 470 9.13 -26.46 -25.79
N GLY A 471 8.41 -26.57 -26.91
CA GLY A 471 8.36 -27.80 -27.70
C GLY A 471 7.36 -28.85 -27.18
N ARG A 472 7.19 -29.91 -27.97
CA ARG A 472 6.24 -31.00 -27.69
C ARG A 472 6.82 -31.97 -26.66
N GLY A 473 6.07 -32.24 -25.59
CA GLY A 473 6.43 -33.22 -24.56
C GLY A 473 7.51 -32.75 -23.58
N ARG A 474 8.00 -31.53 -23.72
CA ARG A 474 9.02 -30.91 -22.87
C ARG A 474 8.39 -30.01 -21.80
N THR A 475 9.19 -29.70 -20.80
CA THR A 475 8.87 -28.74 -19.73
C THR A 475 9.87 -27.58 -19.71
N ILE A 476 9.62 -26.57 -18.88
CA ILE A 476 10.49 -25.38 -18.75
C ILE A 476 11.89 -25.67 -18.19
N THR A 477 12.16 -26.90 -17.74
CA THR A 477 13.52 -27.36 -17.36
C THR A 477 14.33 -27.84 -18.58
N GLU A 478 13.66 -28.06 -19.72
CA GLU A 478 14.16 -28.68 -20.94
C GLU A 478 13.86 -27.87 -22.20
N ALA A 479 13.33 -26.64 -22.03
CA ALA A 479 12.85 -25.77 -23.10
C ALA A 479 13.87 -25.69 -24.25
#